data_AF-A0A7T0PCW3-F1
#
_entry.id   AF-A0A7T0PCW3-F1
#
_cell.length_a   1.000
_cell.length_b   1.000
_cell.length_c   1.000
_cell.angle_alpha   90.00
_cell.angle_beta   90.00
_cell.angle_gamma   90.00
#
_symmetry.space_group_name_H-M   'P 1'
#
loop_
_entity.id
_entity.type
_entity.pdbx_description
1 polymer ?
#
loop_
_entity_poly.entity_id
_entity_poly.type
_entity_poly.pdbx_seq_one_letter_code
_entity_poly.pdbx_strand_id
1 'polypeptide(L)'
;MYSTDVEYESVSNTEETTYLIVDGENIDATLGLSVLDRRPNPEERPRWDRVLESAREKWSENAKGLFFLNGSSGFLPMGFVQALTAMDYSVIPLSGPDDVKVVDVGLQRTMDAILQLDSGSVILASHDADFVPQIEALLDRGRHVAVMCFKEFLSSQLQDLEDRGLEIIDLEYDVHAFQVKLPRLHIIDLDDFDPFDYL
;
A
#
# COMPACT_ATOMS: atom_id res chain seq x y z
N MET A 1 -53.29 -3.50 -23.53
CA MET A 1 -52.76 -4.54 -22.61
C MET A 1 -51.35 -4.10 -22.27
N TYR A 2 -51.05 -3.96 -20.98
CA TYR A 2 -49.88 -3.26 -20.46
C TYR A 2 -48.54 -3.93 -20.81
N SER A 3 -47.54 -3.05 -20.94
CA SER A 3 -46.09 -3.19 -20.83
C SER A 3 -45.55 -4.45 -20.13
N THR A 4 -44.42 -4.97 -20.61
CA THR A 4 -43.11 -4.87 -19.91
C THR A 4 -42.00 -5.32 -20.85
N ASP A 5 -41.36 -4.37 -21.51
CA ASP A 5 -39.99 -4.52 -21.98
C ASP A 5 -39.10 -4.48 -20.74
N VAL A 6 -38.49 -5.62 -20.41
CA VAL A 6 -37.49 -5.71 -19.33
C VAL A 6 -36.18 -5.20 -19.93
N GLU A 7 -35.87 -3.93 -19.67
CA GLU A 7 -34.51 -3.42 -19.83
C GLU A 7 -33.61 -4.23 -18.88
N TYR A 8 -32.79 -5.10 -19.47
CA TYR A 8 -31.60 -5.58 -18.78
C TYR A 8 -30.66 -4.39 -18.67
N GLU A 9 -30.68 -3.69 -17.53
CA GLU A 9 -29.54 -2.89 -17.11
C GLU A 9 -28.33 -3.82 -17.10
N SER A 10 -27.51 -3.74 -18.14
CA SER A 10 -26.12 -4.17 -18.04
C SER A 10 -25.50 -3.26 -16.99
N VAL A 11 -25.50 -3.71 -15.74
CA VAL A 11 -24.60 -3.18 -14.73
C VAL A 11 -23.22 -3.39 -15.35
N SER A 12 -22.64 -2.33 -15.90
CA SER A 12 -21.23 -2.35 -16.22
C SER A 12 -20.55 -2.52 -14.88
N ASN A 13 -20.21 -3.77 -14.55
CA ASN A 13 -19.30 -4.06 -13.47
C ASN A 13 -17.94 -3.51 -13.93
N THR A 14 -17.78 -2.19 -13.87
CA THR A 14 -16.48 -1.57 -13.96
C THR A 14 -15.75 -2.09 -12.74
N GLU A 15 -14.99 -3.17 -12.93
CA GLU A 15 -14.19 -3.79 -11.88
C GLU A 15 -13.43 -2.67 -11.18
N GLU A 16 -13.83 -2.42 -9.94
CA GLU A 16 -13.29 -1.33 -9.14
C GLU A 16 -11.77 -1.49 -9.11
N THR A 17 -11.04 -0.42 -9.41
CA THR A 17 -9.59 -0.48 -9.42
C THR A 17 -9.06 -0.33 -8.01
N THR A 18 -8.21 -1.25 -7.57
CA THR A 18 -7.40 -1.10 -6.36
C THR A 18 -6.11 -0.35 -6.70
N TYR A 19 -5.91 0.83 -6.10
CA TYR A 19 -4.69 1.61 -6.26
C TYR A 19 -3.74 1.28 -5.10
N LEU A 20 -2.66 0.56 -5.40
CA LEU A 20 -1.57 0.33 -4.47
C LEU A 20 -0.57 1.49 -4.57
N ILE A 21 -0.61 2.38 -3.59
CA ILE A 21 0.22 3.58 -3.51
C ILE A 21 1.40 3.28 -2.60
N VAL A 22 2.63 3.28 -3.14
CA VAL A 22 3.81 2.82 -2.41
C VAL A 22 4.76 3.96 -2.07
N ASP A 23 5.03 4.12 -0.77
CA ASP A 23 6.13 4.90 -0.23
C ASP A 23 7.36 4.01 -0.03
N GLY A 24 8.11 3.79 -1.10
CA GLY A 24 9.25 2.87 -1.07
C GLY A 24 10.37 3.30 -0.12
N GLU A 25 10.55 4.61 0.09
CA GLU A 25 11.57 5.13 1.00
C GLU A 25 11.18 4.88 2.45
N ASN A 26 9.91 5.11 2.81
CA ASN A 26 9.40 4.81 4.15
C ASN A 26 9.49 3.32 4.48
N ILE A 27 9.14 2.43 3.55
CA ILE A 27 9.24 0.97 3.75
C ILE A 27 10.72 0.54 3.90
N ASP A 28 11.62 0.98 3.02
CA ASP A 28 13.05 0.61 3.08
C ASP A 28 13.72 1.17 4.34
N ALA A 29 13.37 2.40 4.74
CA ALA A 29 13.88 3.04 5.95
C ALA A 29 13.42 2.31 7.21
N THR A 30 12.14 1.95 7.31
CA THR A 30 11.60 1.21 8.47
C THR A 30 12.23 -0.17 8.58
N LEU A 31 12.35 -0.88 7.45
CA LEU A 31 13.03 -2.18 7.40
C LEU A 31 14.49 -2.07 7.84
N GLY A 32 15.22 -1.07 7.32
CA GLY A 32 16.65 -0.92 7.63
C GLY A 32 16.91 -0.45 9.06
N LEU A 33 16.21 0.58 9.51
CA LEU A 33 16.50 1.26 10.77
C LEU A 33 15.79 0.60 11.97
N SER A 34 14.54 0.18 11.80
CA SER A 34 13.71 -0.28 12.91
C SER A 34 13.66 -1.80 13.03
N VAL A 35 13.71 -2.52 11.91
CA VAL A 35 13.66 -3.99 11.92
C VAL A 35 15.05 -4.62 11.98
N LEU A 36 16.01 -4.14 11.17
CA LEU A 36 17.31 -4.78 11.01
C LEU A 36 18.46 -4.08 11.75
N ASP A 37 18.31 -2.80 12.10
CA ASP A 37 19.38 -1.92 12.60
C ASP A 37 20.61 -1.89 11.66
N ARG A 38 20.38 -2.07 10.35
CA ARG A 38 21.39 -1.99 9.28
C ARG A 38 20.72 -1.91 7.92
N ARG A 39 21.51 -1.61 6.89
CA ARG A 39 21.01 -1.69 5.51
C ARG A 39 20.49 -3.12 5.20
N PRO A 40 19.29 -3.27 4.63
CA PRO A 40 18.76 -4.57 4.24
C PRO A 40 19.55 -5.16 3.08
N ASN A 41 19.84 -6.46 3.15
CA ASN A 41 20.35 -7.20 2.01
C ASN A 41 19.25 -7.42 0.96
N PRO A 42 19.57 -7.75 -0.31
CA PRO A 42 18.59 -7.97 -1.35
C PRO A 42 17.51 -9.00 -1.00
N GLU A 43 17.85 -10.09 -0.31
CA GLU A 43 16.95 -11.15 0.12
C GLU A 43 16.00 -10.77 1.26
N GLU A 44 16.35 -9.73 2.01
CA GLU A 44 15.57 -9.18 3.12
C GLU A 44 14.62 -8.07 2.66
N ARG A 45 14.71 -7.64 1.40
CA ARG A 45 13.81 -6.64 0.82
C ARG A 45 12.48 -7.30 0.41
N PRO A 46 11.38 -6.54 0.45
CA PRO A 46 10.09 -7.06 0.02
C PRO A 46 10.11 -7.43 -1.47
N ARG A 47 9.46 -8.54 -1.77
CA ARG A 47 9.12 -8.99 -3.11
C ARG A 47 7.92 -8.21 -3.61
N TRP A 48 8.20 -7.11 -4.32
CA TRP A 48 7.17 -6.20 -4.84
C TRP A 48 6.16 -6.90 -5.75
N ASP A 49 6.56 -7.97 -6.44
CA ASP A 49 5.63 -8.84 -7.16
C ASP A 49 4.52 -9.41 -6.26
N ARG A 50 4.88 -9.93 -5.06
CA ARG A 50 3.91 -10.44 -4.07
C ARG A 50 3.06 -9.33 -3.48
N VAL A 51 3.64 -8.14 -3.27
CA VAL A 51 2.89 -6.98 -2.74
C VAL A 51 1.78 -6.56 -3.72
N LEU A 52 2.09 -6.46 -5.01
CA LEU A 52 1.08 -6.13 -6.02
C LEU A 52 0.06 -7.26 -6.19
N GLU A 53 0.48 -8.52 -6.15
CA GLU A 53 -0.42 -9.68 -6.21
C GLU A 53 -1.41 -9.68 -5.04
N SER A 54 -0.96 -9.47 -3.81
CA SER A 54 -1.84 -9.34 -2.64
C SER A 54 -2.85 -8.20 -2.80
N ALA A 55 -2.47 -7.07 -3.41
CA ALA A 55 -3.40 -6.00 -3.71
C ALA A 55 -4.49 -6.37 -4.74
N ARG A 56 -4.17 -7.26 -5.70
CA ARG A 56 -5.15 -7.82 -6.66
C ARG A 56 -6.10 -8.80 -5.99
N GLU A 57 -5.64 -9.53 -4.99
CA GLU A 57 -6.48 -10.52 -4.29
C GLU A 57 -7.39 -9.89 -3.24
N LYS A 58 -7.06 -8.68 -2.77
CA LYS A 58 -7.73 -8.07 -1.61
C LYS A 58 -9.21 -7.73 -1.84
N TRP A 59 -9.51 -7.01 -2.91
CA TRP A 59 -10.88 -6.55 -3.21
C TRP A 59 -11.28 -6.73 -4.69
N SER A 60 -10.33 -6.65 -5.61
CA SER A 60 -10.56 -6.72 -7.06
C SER A 60 -9.29 -7.13 -7.78
N GLU A 61 -9.41 -8.05 -8.74
CA GLU A 61 -8.27 -8.52 -9.57
C GLU A 61 -7.61 -7.38 -10.35
N ASN A 62 -8.33 -6.27 -10.55
CA ASN A 62 -7.82 -5.06 -11.19
C ASN A 62 -7.09 -4.16 -10.18
N ALA A 63 -5.78 -4.37 -10.01
CA ALA A 63 -4.92 -3.50 -9.21
C ALA A 63 -3.87 -2.73 -10.03
N LYS A 64 -3.63 -1.47 -9.66
CA LYS A 64 -2.58 -0.60 -10.21
C LYS A 64 -1.54 -0.26 -9.14
N GLY A 65 -0.31 -0.73 -9.34
CA GLY A 65 0.83 -0.37 -8.50
C GLY A 65 1.42 0.98 -8.91
N LEU A 66 1.42 1.95 -8.00
CA LEU A 66 1.99 3.29 -8.16
C LEU A 66 3.16 3.44 -7.20
N PHE A 67 4.38 3.53 -7.74
CA PHE A 67 5.61 3.56 -6.95
C PHE A 67 6.28 4.92 -7.07
N PHE A 68 6.34 5.67 -5.97
CA PHE A 68 6.85 7.04 -5.98
C PHE A 68 8.33 7.07 -5.60
N LEU A 69 9.13 7.86 -6.33
CA LEU A 69 10.57 8.00 -6.09
C LEU A 69 10.94 9.48 -6.00
N ASN A 70 11.82 9.83 -5.07
CA ASN A 70 12.43 11.14 -5.05
C ASN A 70 13.52 11.24 -6.14
N GLY A 71 13.26 12.07 -7.14
CA GLY A 71 14.15 12.38 -8.25
C GLY A 71 14.73 13.80 -8.18
N SER A 72 14.60 14.54 -7.07
CA SER A 72 15.08 15.92 -6.94
C SER A 72 16.60 16.06 -7.17
N SER A 73 17.39 15.01 -6.91
CA SER A 73 18.83 14.98 -7.18
C SER A 73 19.18 14.85 -8.67
N GLY A 74 18.20 14.55 -9.53
CA GLY A 74 18.40 14.20 -10.94
C GLY A 74 18.96 12.79 -11.17
N PHE A 75 19.22 12.02 -10.10
CA PHE A 75 19.66 10.63 -10.18
C PHE A 75 18.54 9.68 -9.76
N LEU A 76 18.28 8.67 -10.59
CA LEU A 76 17.33 7.59 -10.29
C LEU A 76 18.04 6.24 -10.34
N PRO A 77 17.69 5.29 -9.43
CA PRO A 77 18.27 3.95 -9.43
C PRO A 77 17.68 3.12 -10.59
N MET A 78 18.21 3.31 -11.80
CA MET A 78 17.61 2.75 -13.03
C MET A 78 17.39 1.23 -13.01
N GLY A 79 18.27 0.46 -12.37
CA GLY A 79 18.08 -1.00 -12.23
C GLY A 79 16.86 -1.35 -11.37
N PHE A 80 16.60 -0.58 -10.32
CA PHE A 80 15.41 -0.73 -9.48
C PHE A 80 14.14 -0.29 -10.23
N VAL A 81 14.21 0.83 -10.96
CA VAL A 81 13.11 1.30 -11.83
C VAL A 81 12.72 0.24 -12.85
N GLN A 82 13.71 -0.35 -13.54
CA GLN A 82 13.46 -1.41 -14.54
C GLN A 82 12.83 -2.65 -13.92
N ALA A 83 13.26 -3.05 -12.72
CA ALA A 83 12.67 -4.18 -12.00
C ALA A 83 11.20 -3.91 -11.65
N LEU A 84 10.88 -2.72 -11.13
CA LEU A 84 9.50 -2.32 -10.83
C LEU A 84 8.62 -2.31 -12.08
N THR A 85 9.08 -1.71 -13.19
CA THR A 85 8.34 -1.73 -14.46
C THR A 85 8.09 -3.15 -14.97
N ALA A 86 9.05 -4.05 -14.81
CA ALA A 86 8.89 -5.47 -15.19
C ALA A 86 7.87 -6.22 -14.32
N MET A 87 7.54 -5.69 -13.14
CA MET A 87 6.51 -6.18 -12.23
C MET A 87 5.19 -5.39 -12.36
N ASP A 88 4.99 -4.70 -13.50
CA ASP A 88 3.80 -3.89 -13.82
C ASP A 88 3.53 -2.67 -12.91
N TYR A 89 4.53 -2.22 -12.16
CA TYR A 89 4.42 -0.95 -11.44
C TYR A 89 4.58 0.25 -12.38
N SER A 90 3.73 1.25 -12.17
CA SER A 90 3.97 2.60 -12.67
C SER A 90 4.93 3.31 -11.73
N VAL A 91 6.18 3.50 -12.18
CA VAL A 91 7.21 4.22 -11.43
C VAL A 91 7.09 5.72 -11.70
N ILE A 92 6.92 6.51 -10.63
CA ILE A 92 6.60 7.94 -10.68
C ILE A 92 7.72 8.71 -9.97
N PRO A 93 8.78 9.11 -10.68
CA PRO A 93 9.80 9.98 -10.13
C PRO A 93 9.26 11.42 -9.99
N LEU A 94 9.38 11.99 -8.79
CA LEU A 94 8.96 13.36 -8.48
C LEU A 94 10.17 14.22 -8.11
N SER A 95 10.13 15.49 -8.50
CA SER A 95 11.18 16.47 -8.20
C SER A 95 10.56 17.78 -7.74
N GLY A 96 11.26 18.49 -6.85
CA GLY A 96 10.81 19.74 -6.28
C GLY A 96 11.91 20.42 -5.48
N PRO A 97 11.62 21.57 -4.84
CA PRO A 97 12.55 22.27 -3.96
C PRO A 97 13.07 21.40 -2.81
N ASP A 98 14.25 21.72 -2.27
CA ASP A 98 14.94 20.92 -1.23
C ASP A 98 14.14 20.79 0.09
N ASP A 99 13.26 21.75 0.39
CA ASP A 99 12.41 21.78 1.57
C ASP A 99 11.09 21.02 1.39
N VAL A 100 10.83 20.47 0.21
CA VAL A 100 9.60 19.75 -0.11
C VAL A 100 9.83 18.24 -0.06
N LYS A 101 9.08 17.56 0.79
CA LYS A 101 8.94 16.09 0.76
C LYS A 101 8.12 15.67 -0.47
N VAL A 102 8.77 15.62 -1.64
CA VAL A 102 8.09 15.44 -2.93
C VAL A 102 7.31 14.13 -3.04
N VAL A 103 7.79 13.07 -2.38
CA VAL A 103 7.12 11.75 -2.35
C VAL A 103 5.82 11.86 -1.58
N ASP A 104 5.84 12.33 -0.32
CA ASP A 104 4.66 12.53 0.52
C ASP A 104 3.59 13.38 -0.19
N VAL A 105 4.01 14.50 -0.79
CA VAL A 105 3.11 15.38 -1.57
C VAL A 105 2.52 14.64 -2.77
N GLY A 106 3.29 13.78 -3.43
CA GLY A 106 2.83 12.95 -4.53
C GLY A 106 1.77 11.93 -4.12
N LEU A 107 1.99 11.25 -3.00
CA LEU A 107 1.05 10.29 -2.42
C LEU A 107 -0.26 10.97 -2.03
N GLN A 108 -0.18 12.09 -1.30
CA GLN A 108 -1.34 12.89 -0.89
C GLN A 108 -2.18 13.33 -2.11
N ARG A 109 -1.53 13.92 -3.12
CA ARG A 109 -2.22 14.36 -4.36
C ARG A 109 -2.86 13.21 -5.13
N THR A 110 -2.26 12.02 -5.06
CA THR A 110 -2.80 10.83 -5.73
C THR A 110 -4.05 10.33 -5.03
N MET A 111 -4.05 10.26 -3.69
CA MET A 111 -5.25 9.92 -2.92
C MET A 111 -6.36 10.97 -3.11
N ASP A 112 -6.03 12.26 -3.10
CA ASP A 112 -6.97 13.35 -3.38
C ASP A 112 -7.60 13.24 -4.79
N ALA A 113 -6.82 12.77 -5.77
CA ALA A 113 -7.31 12.53 -7.12
C ALA A 113 -8.23 11.29 -7.19
N ILE A 114 -7.90 10.21 -6.49
CA ILE A 114 -8.74 9.00 -6.40
C ILE A 114 -10.08 9.32 -5.73
N LEU A 115 -10.08 10.20 -4.73
CA LEU A 115 -11.30 10.69 -4.07
C LEU A 115 -12.29 11.36 -5.04
N GLN A 116 -11.79 11.94 -6.14
CA GLN A 116 -12.60 12.61 -7.16
C GLN A 116 -13.16 11.65 -8.22
N LEU A 117 -12.68 10.40 -8.28
CA LEU A 117 -13.20 9.40 -9.20
C LEU A 117 -14.57 8.88 -8.74
N ASP A 118 -15.29 8.17 -9.61
CA ASP A 118 -16.57 7.54 -9.24
C ASP A 118 -16.34 6.32 -8.34
N SER A 119 -15.32 5.51 -8.63
CA SER A 119 -14.88 4.32 -7.86
C SER A 119 -13.36 4.28 -7.67
N GLY A 120 -12.87 3.52 -6.70
CA GLY A 120 -11.44 3.34 -6.48
C GLY A 120 -11.12 3.02 -5.02
N SER A 121 -10.61 1.82 -4.80
CA SER A 121 -10.13 1.38 -3.50
C SER A 121 -8.64 1.69 -3.36
N VAL A 122 -8.16 1.92 -2.15
CA VAL A 122 -6.77 2.38 -1.91
C VAL A 122 -6.06 1.47 -0.93
N ILE A 123 -4.86 1.03 -1.31
CA ILE A 123 -3.91 0.43 -0.38
C ILE A 123 -2.69 1.34 -0.32
N LEU A 124 -2.40 1.91 0.85
CA LEU A 124 -1.22 2.71 1.08
C LEU A 124 -0.12 1.86 1.72
N ALA A 125 1.02 1.69 1.07
CA ALA A 125 2.19 1.07 1.68
C ALA A 125 3.08 2.15 2.34
N SER A 126 2.82 2.43 3.62
CA SER A 126 3.56 3.40 4.45
C SER A 126 3.24 3.18 5.94
N HIS A 127 4.00 3.81 6.83
CA HIS A 127 3.78 3.83 8.28
C HIS A 127 3.34 5.21 8.80
N ASP A 128 3.42 6.26 7.96
CA ASP A 128 3.41 7.66 8.39
C ASP A 128 2.01 8.24 8.65
N ALA A 129 1.87 9.00 9.74
CA ALA A 129 0.63 9.70 10.09
C ALA A 129 0.34 10.91 9.18
N ASP A 130 1.31 11.38 8.39
CA ASP A 130 1.16 12.50 7.45
C ASP A 130 0.05 12.25 6.38
N PHE A 131 -0.44 11.01 6.24
CA PHE A 131 -1.48 10.60 5.31
C PHE A 131 -2.88 10.44 5.93
N VAL A 132 -3.02 10.60 7.25
CA VAL A 132 -4.30 10.45 7.98
C VAL A 132 -5.43 11.26 7.34
N PRO A 133 -5.28 12.56 7.01
CA PRO A 133 -6.38 13.35 6.45
C PRO A 133 -6.95 12.78 5.14
N GLN A 134 -6.08 12.25 4.28
CA GLN A 134 -6.50 11.65 3.00
C GLN A 134 -7.17 10.30 3.21
N ILE A 135 -6.67 9.48 4.14
CA ILE A 135 -7.28 8.19 4.50
C ILE A 135 -8.68 8.42 5.08
N GLU A 136 -8.83 9.34 6.03
CA GLU A 136 -10.13 9.70 6.60
C GLU A 136 -11.12 10.14 5.51
N ALA A 137 -10.69 11.00 4.59
CA ALA A 137 -11.54 11.48 3.51
C ALA A 137 -12.00 10.34 2.57
N LEU A 138 -11.13 9.37 2.28
CA LEU A 138 -11.46 8.19 1.48
C LEU A 138 -12.46 7.29 2.22
N LEU A 139 -12.22 7.02 3.51
CA LEU A 139 -13.13 6.25 4.36
C LEU A 139 -14.51 6.92 4.45
N ASP A 140 -14.56 8.25 4.63
CA ASP A 140 -15.81 9.02 4.72
C ASP A 140 -16.60 9.01 3.39
N ARG A 141 -15.93 8.79 2.25
CA ARG A 141 -16.56 8.54 0.95
C ARG A 141 -17.00 7.09 0.74
N GLY A 142 -16.81 6.22 1.74
CA GLY A 142 -17.14 4.80 1.67
C GLY A 142 -16.23 4.00 0.76
N ARG A 143 -14.97 4.45 0.55
CA ARG A 143 -13.97 3.64 -0.16
C ARG A 143 -13.46 2.52 0.73
N HIS A 144 -13.06 1.42 0.12
CA HIS A 144 -12.19 0.47 0.80
C HIS A 144 -10.78 1.06 0.90
N VAL A 145 -10.24 1.11 2.11
CA VAL A 145 -8.91 1.66 2.39
C VAL A 145 -8.15 0.70 3.28
N ALA A 146 -6.89 0.46 2.93
CA ALA A 146 -5.98 -0.35 3.72
C ALA A 146 -4.60 0.29 3.79
N VAL A 147 -3.84 -0.05 4.84
CA VAL A 147 -2.43 0.27 4.95
C VAL A 147 -1.60 -1.01 4.98
N MET A 148 -0.62 -1.12 4.09
CA MET A 148 0.38 -2.19 4.08
C MET A 148 1.64 -1.74 4.79
N CYS A 149 1.97 -2.37 5.92
CA CYS A 149 3.06 -1.92 6.78
C CYS A 149 3.65 -3.07 7.61
N PHE A 150 4.63 -2.76 8.45
CA PHE A 150 4.97 -3.55 9.63
C PHE A 150 4.12 -3.01 10.78
N LYS A 151 3.19 -3.82 11.29
CA LYS A 151 2.15 -3.39 12.24
C LYS A 151 2.73 -2.69 13.49
N GLU A 152 3.90 -3.09 13.95
CA GLU A 152 4.53 -2.55 15.18
C GLU A 152 5.07 -1.13 15.03
N PHE A 153 5.26 -0.68 13.79
CA PHE A 153 5.79 0.64 13.48
C PHE A 153 4.74 1.57 12.87
N LEU A 154 3.49 1.10 12.75
CA LEU A 154 2.38 1.93 12.29
C LEU A 154 2.10 3.03 13.31
N SER A 155 1.86 4.26 12.83
CA SER A 155 1.47 5.36 13.72
C SER A 155 0.15 5.06 14.46
N SER A 156 0.07 5.47 15.72
CA SER A 156 -1.15 5.26 16.52
C SER A 156 -2.37 5.95 15.89
N GLN A 157 -2.16 7.09 15.22
CA GLN A 157 -3.25 7.80 14.53
C GLN A 157 -3.84 6.99 13.37
N LEU A 158 -3.03 6.18 12.67
CA LEU A 158 -3.54 5.26 11.66
C LEU A 158 -4.21 4.05 12.30
N GLN A 159 -3.63 3.52 13.38
CA GLN A 159 -4.23 2.42 14.14
C GLN A 159 -5.63 2.75 14.67
N ASP A 160 -5.83 3.98 15.19
CA ASP A 160 -7.12 4.47 15.66
C ASP A 160 -8.21 4.51 14.57
N LEU A 161 -7.84 4.44 13.27
CA LEU A 161 -8.78 4.40 12.15
C LEU A 161 -9.31 3.00 11.83
N GLU A 162 -8.81 1.93 12.46
CA GLU A 162 -9.36 0.57 12.30
C GLU A 162 -10.85 0.53 12.67
N ASP A 163 -11.24 1.22 13.74
CA ASP A 163 -12.63 1.37 14.18
C ASP A 163 -13.52 2.09 13.14
N ARG A 164 -12.90 2.78 12.18
CA ARG A 164 -13.57 3.46 11.06
C ARG A 164 -13.51 2.67 9.75
N GLY A 165 -12.99 1.44 9.77
CA GLY A 165 -12.93 0.54 8.62
C GLY A 165 -11.61 0.59 7.85
N LEU A 166 -10.56 1.22 8.38
CA LEU A 166 -9.22 1.05 7.82
C LEU A 166 -8.75 -0.40 8.04
N GLU A 167 -8.32 -1.08 6.98
CA GLU A 167 -7.73 -2.41 7.12
C GLU A 167 -6.20 -2.32 7.26
N ILE A 168 -5.61 -2.95 8.27
CA ILE A 168 -4.16 -3.03 8.40
C ILE A 168 -3.66 -4.37 7.89
N ILE A 169 -2.76 -4.33 6.92
CA ILE A 169 -2.18 -5.51 6.25
C ILE A 169 -0.69 -5.56 6.56
N ASP A 170 -0.24 -6.63 7.20
CA ASP A 170 1.16 -6.84 7.52
C ASP A 170 1.96 -7.37 6.32
N LEU A 171 3.07 -6.70 5.99
CA LEU A 171 3.90 -7.06 4.83
C LEU A 171 4.56 -8.45 4.92
N GLU A 172 4.84 -8.97 6.11
CA GLU A 172 5.47 -10.29 6.27
C GLU A 172 4.45 -11.39 6.52
N TYR A 173 3.50 -11.14 7.43
CA TYR A 173 2.57 -12.17 7.90
C TYR A 173 1.34 -12.30 7.01
N ASP A 174 0.81 -11.19 6.48
CA ASP A 174 -0.39 -11.22 5.64
C ASP A 174 -0.01 -11.31 4.15
N VAL A 175 1.01 -10.56 3.71
CA VAL A 175 1.43 -10.50 2.29
C VAL A 175 2.49 -11.56 1.94
N HIS A 176 3.20 -12.09 2.94
CA HIS A 176 4.36 -12.96 2.72
C HIS A 176 5.39 -12.34 1.76
N ALA A 177 5.63 -11.03 1.87
CA ALA A 177 6.48 -10.30 0.93
C ALA A 177 7.98 -10.68 1.04
N PHE A 178 8.40 -11.40 2.07
CA PHE A 178 9.82 -11.66 2.34
C PHE A 178 10.23 -13.09 2.02
N GLN A 179 11.49 -13.28 1.62
CA GLN A 179 12.09 -14.61 1.39
C GLN A 179 12.69 -15.22 2.65
N VAL A 180 12.93 -14.39 3.65
CA VAL A 180 13.48 -14.77 4.95
C VAL A 180 12.58 -14.21 6.04
N LYS A 181 12.55 -14.90 7.19
CA LYS A 181 11.87 -14.39 8.38
C LYS A 181 12.66 -13.21 8.93
N LEU A 182 12.00 -12.08 9.14
CA LEU A 182 12.62 -10.88 9.67
C LEU A 182 12.79 -11.01 11.19
N PRO A 183 13.86 -10.45 11.77
CA PRO A 183 14.14 -10.54 13.21
C PRO A 183 13.32 -9.51 14.00
N ARG A 184 12.02 -9.44 13.78
CA ARG A 184 11.12 -8.52 14.50
C ARG A 184 10.22 -9.26 15.48
N LEU A 185 9.86 -8.53 16.53
CA LEU A 185 8.82 -8.95 17.46
C LEU A 185 7.48 -8.47 16.90
N HIS A 186 6.49 -9.35 16.89
CA HIS A 186 5.12 -9.01 16.56
C HIS A 186 4.20 -9.50 17.66
N ILE A 187 3.09 -8.79 17.84
CA ILE A 187 2.02 -9.21 18.73
C ILE A 187 1.15 -10.18 17.95
N ILE A 188 0.98 -11.39 18.49
CA ILE A 188 0.14 -12.44 17.89
C ILE A 188 -1.16 -12.43 18.67
N ASP A 189 -2.28 -12.34 17.96
CA ASP A 189 -3.56 -12.56 18.60
C ASP A 189 -3.61 -13.99 19.13
N LEU A 190 -4.18 -14.19 20.32
CA LEU A 190 -4.25 -15.52 20.92
C LEU A 190 -5.01 -16.51 20.03
N ASP A 191 -5.99 -16.04 19.26
CA ASP A 191 -6.77 -16.86 18.33
C ASP A 191 -5.95 -17.32 17.11
N ASP A 192 -4.89 -16.57 16.75
CA ASP A 192 -3.96 -16.88 15.65
C ASP A 192 -2.70 -17.61 16.13
N PHE A 193 -2.51 -17.78 17.44
CA PHE A 193 -1.31 -18.38 18.01
C PHE A 193 -1.27 -19.91 17.81
N ASP A 194 -0.35 -20.38 16.96
CA ASP A 194 0.04 -21.79 16.89
C ASP A 194 1.37 -22.05 17.63
N PRO A 195 1.37 -22.80 18.75
CA PRO A 195 2.61 -23.13 19.45
C PRO A 195 3.58 -23.99 18.61
N PHE A 196 3.13 -24.70 17.58
CA PHE A 196 4.01 -25.51 16.72
C PHE A 196 4.96 -24.65 15.86
N ASP A 197 4.65 -23.36 15.64
CA ASP A 197 5.56 -22.44 14.95
C ASP A 197 6.83 -22.10 15.78
N TYR A 198 6.85 -22.50 17.06
CA TYR A 198 7.90 -22.16 18.03
C TYR A 198 8.65 -23.38 18.61
N LEU A 199 8.31 -24.60 18.19
CA LEU A 199 8.89 -25.87 18.68
C LEU A 199 9.74 -26.56 17.62
#